data_AF-A0A853IHJ4-F1
#
_entry.id   AF-A0A853IHJ4-F1
#
_cell.length_a   1.000
_cell.length_b   1.000
_cell.length_c   1.000
_cell.angle_alpha   90.00
_cell.angle_beta   90.00
_cell.angle_gamma   90.00
#
_symmetry.space_group_name_H-M   'P 1'
#
loop_
_entity.id
_entity.type
_entity.pdbx_description
1 polymer ?
#
loop_
_entity_poly.entity_id
_entity_poly.type
_entity_poly.pdbx_seq_one_letter_code
_entity_poly.pdbx_strand_id
1 'polypeptide(L)' 'AIRIRKSSLFHKTLNGAKVGSELMSVIHTALKNGINPIDYLTALQQHQAQVKQDPFAWLPWNYQQTLQALVEETPLAA' A
#
# COMPACT_ATOMS: atom_id res chain seq x y z
N ALA A 1 -8.79 -1.99 11.77
CA ALA A 1 -8.10 -0.69 11.69
C ALA A 1 -7.38 -0.39 13.00
N ILE A 2 -6.09 -0.01 12.95
CA ILE A 2 -5.34 0.42 14.13
C ILE A 2 -5.88 1.79 14.55
N ARG A 3 -6.53 1.84 15.72
CA ARG A 3 -7.15 3.07 16.22
C ARG A 3 -6.10 3.90 16.95
N ILE A 4 -5.63 4.96 16.32
CA ILE A 4 -4.68 5.89 16.95
C ILE A 4 -5.43 6.85 17.88
N ARG A 5 -5.91 6.33 19.02
CA ARG A 5 -6.77 7.06 19.98
C ARG A 5 -6.18 8.37 20.50
N LYS A 6 -4.84 8.53 20.48
CA LYS A 6 -4.16 9.75 20.95
C LYS A 6 -3.55 10.60 19.83
N SER A 7 -3.36 10.09 18.60
CA SER A 7 -2.80 10.91 17.51
C SER A 7 -3.85 11.59 16.64
N SER A 8 -5.12 11.19 16.73
CA SER A 8 -6.21 11.92 16.04
C SER A 8 -6.24 13.41 16.42
N LEU A 9 -5.74 13.75 17.61
CA LEU A 9 -5.63 15.12 18.13
C LEU A 9 -4.53 15.96 17.45
N PHE A 10 -3.58 15.33 16.74
CA PHE A 10 -2.51 16.04 16.01
C PHE A 10 -2.83 16.24 14.52
N HIS A 11 -3.91 15.65 14.00
CA HIS A 11 -4.30 15.86 12.62
C HIS A 11 -5.17 17.11 12.49
N LYS A 12 -4.82 17.98 11.54
CA LYS A 12 -5.55 19.24 11.26
C LYS A 12 -7.01 19.02 10.85
N THR A 13 -7.33 17.88 10.26
CA THR A 13 -8.68 17.54 9.78
C THR A 13 -9.05 16.09 10.11
N LEU A 14 -10.35 15.81 10.24
CA LEU A 14 -10.88 14.46 10.43
C LEU A 14 -10.47 13.52 9.28
N ASN A 15 -10.46 14.03 8.05
CA ASN A 15 -10.02 13.28 6.89
C ASN A 15 -8.54 12.88 7.00
N GLY A 16 -7.67 13.77 7.48
CA GLY A 16 -6.27 13.47 7.73
C GLY A 16 -6.08 12.38 8.79
N ALA A 17 -6.86 12.41 9.87
CA ALA A 17 -6.84 11.37 10.90
C ALA A 17 -7.29 10.01 10.34
N LYS A 18 -8.32 10.00 9.49
CA LYS A 18 -8.83 8.80 8.84
C LYS A 18 -7.77 8.17 7.94
N VAL A 19 -7.23 8.93 6.98
CA VAL A 19 -6.20 8.46 6.05
C VAL A 19 -4.95 8.00 6.80
N GLY A 20 -4.53 8.73 7.83
CA GLY A 20 -3.41 8.32 8.69
C GLY A 20 -3.65 6.98 9.38
N SER A 21 -4.86 6.74 9.90
CA SER A 21 -5.20 5.46 10.53
C SER A 21 -5.25 4.28 9.56
N GLU A 22 -5.67 4.52 8.32
CA GLU A 22 -5.69 3.54 7.24
C GLU A 22 -4.27 3.19 6.81
N LEU A 23 -3.43 4.20 6.54
CA LEU A 23 -2.02 4.03 6.22
C LEU A 23 -1.28 3.27 7.33
N MET A 24 -1.51 3.62 8.60
CA MET A 24 -0.91 2.92 9.74
C MET A 24 -1.29 1.44 9.78
N SER A 25 -2.56 1.12 9.49
CA SER A 25 -3.03 -0.27 9.42
C SER A 25 -2.31 -1.04 8.32
N VAL A 26 -2.13 -0.44 7.15
CA VAL A 26 -1.45 -1.05 6.00
C VAL A 26 0.05 -1.23 6.26
N ILE A 27 0.74 -0.21 6.76
CA ILE A 27 2.16 -0.26 7.14
C ILE A 27 2.39 -1.37 8.16
N HIS A 28 1.56 -1.45 9.20
CA HIS A 28 1.69 -2.48 10.22
C HIS A 28 1.45 -3.89 9.65
N THR A 29 0.56 -4.03 8.68
CA THR A 29 0.31 -5.30 8.01
C THR A 29 1.51 -5.72 7.17
N ALA A 30 2.13 -4.80 6.43
CA ALA A 30 3.35 -5.07 5.67
C ALA A 30 4.50 -5.49 6.60
N LEU A 31 4.72 -4.75 7.70
CA LEU A 31 5.73 -5.06 8.71
C LEU A 31 5.52 -6.44 9.34
N LYS A 32 4.28 -6.81 9.68
CA LYS A 32 3.96 -8.13 10.24
C LYS A 32 4.26 -9.29 9.28
N ASN A 33 4.23 -9.03 7.99
CA ASN A 33 4.55 -10.01 6.95
C ASN A 33 6.03 -9.95 6.51
N GLY A 34 6.88 -9.17 7.20
CA GLY A 34 8.31 -9.07 6.90
C GLY A 34 8.64 -8.26 5.64
N ILE A 35 7.68 -7.51 5.11
CA ILE A 35 7.84 -6.71 3.90
C ILE A 35 8.24 -5.29 4.28
N ASN A 36 9.14 -4.70 3.47
CA ASN A 36 9.49 -3.30 3.63
C ASN A 36 8.28 -2.40 3.29
N PRO A 37 7.72 -1.67 4.26
CA PRO A 37 6.53 -0.85 4.02
C PRO A 37 6.80 0.31 3.05
N ILE A 38 8.03 0.82 2.97
CA ILE A 38 8.39 1.92 2.05
C ILE A 38 8.34 1.42 0.60
N ASP A 39 8.95 0.27 0.33
CA ASP A 39 8.95 -0.33 -1.01
C ASP A 39 7.52 -0.69 -1.45
N TYR A 40 6.75 -1.27 -0.54
CA TYR A 40 5.35 -1.62 -0.79
C TYR A 40 4.50 -0.38 -1.10
N LEU A 41 4.59 0.68 -0.30
CA LEU A 41 3.84 1.93 -0.55
C LEU A 41 4.29 2.61 -1.84
N THR A 42 5.58 2.56 -2.16
CA THR A 42 6.12 3.07 -3.43
C THR A 42 5.52 2.33 -4.62
N ALA A 43 5.47 0.99 -4.57
CA ALA A 43 4.85 0.17 -5.61
C ALA A 43 3.36 0.50 -5.78
N LEU A 44 2.60 0.65 -4.69
CA LEU A 44 1.20 1.06 -4.76
C LEU A 44 1.02 2.45 -5.40
N GLN A 45 1.93 3.39 -5.13
CA GLN A 45 1.88 4.73 -5.71
C GLN A 45 2.29 4.77 -7.19
N GLN A 46 3.17 3.88 -7.63
CA GLN A 46 3.55 3.76 -9.04
C GLN A 46 2.45 3.11 -9.88
N HIS A 47 1.71 2.16 -9.29
CA HIS A 47 0.70 1.36 -9.97
C HIS A 47 -0.74 1.67 -9.53
N GLN A 48 -1.03 2.94 -9.21
CA GLN A 48 -2.34 3.36 -8.66
C GLN A 48 -3.54 2.94 -9.52
N ALA A 49 -3.37 2.91 -10.85
CA ALA A 49 -4.44 2.51 -11.76
C ALA A 49 -4.76 1.01 -11.61
N GLN A 50 -3.74 0.17 -11.56
CA GLN A 50 -3.85 -1.28 -11.40
C GLN A 50 -4.35 -1.65 -9.99
N VAL A 51 -3.87 -0.94 -8.96
CA VAL A 51 -4.35 -1.10 -7.58
C VAL A 51 -5.84 -0.81 -7.46
N LYS A 52 -6.35 0.21 -8.18
CA LYS A 52 -7.78 0.53 -8.20
C LYS A 52 -8.61 -0.51 -8.95
N GLN A 53 -8.03 -1.16 -9.97
CA GLN A 53 -8.71 -2.19 -10.76
C GLN A 53 -8.81 -3.51 -10.00
N ASP A 54 -7.73 -3.96 -9.35
CA ASP A 54 -7.73 -5.17 -8.53
C ASP A 54 -6.96 -5.01 -7.21
N PRO A 55 -7.61 -4.49 -6.15
CA PRO A 55 -6.96 -4.29 -4.86
C PRO A 55 -6.43 -5.59 -4.20
N PHE A 56 -6.98 -6.76 -4.56
CA PHE A 56 -6.61 -8.03 -3.92
C PHE A 56 -5.27 -8.58 -4.43
N ALA A 57 -4.92 -8.29 -5.68
CA ALA A 57 -3.59 -8.59 -6.23
C ALA A 57 -2.48 -7.77 -5.56
N TRP A 58 -2.80 -6.56 -5.08
CA TRP A 58 -1.83 -5.63 -4.52
C TRP A 58 -1.66 -5.72 -3.01
N LEU A 59 -2.11 -6.81 -2.37
CA LEU A 59 -1.88 -7.02 -0.95
C LEU A 59 -0.39 -7.22 -0.64
N PRO A 60 0.07 -6.96 0.61
CA PRO A 60 1.49 -6.99 0.95
C PRO A 60 2.19 -8.30 0.59
N TRP A 61 1.50 -9.44 0.64
CA TRP A 61 2.07 -10.75 0.30
C TRP A 61 1.99 -11.10 -1.20
N ASN A 62 1.16 -10.40 -1.98
CA ASN A 62 0.93 -10.70 -3.41
C ASN A 62 1.61 -9.69 -4.35
N TYR A 63 1.84 -8.45 -3.93
CA TYR A 63 2.27 -7.37 -4.82
C TYR A 63 3.57 -7.67 -5.58
N GLN A 64 4.50 -8.44 -5.00
CA GLN A 64 5.75 -8.81 -5.67
C GLN A 64 5.48 -9.71 -6.89
N GLN A 65 4.54 -10.64 -6.78
CA GLN A 65 4.13 -11.51 -7.89
C GLN A 65 3.43 -10.69 -8.97
N THR A 66 2.58 -9.74 -8.57
CA THR A 66 1.94 -8.81 -9.50
C THR A 66 2.95 -7.94 -10.22
N LEU A 67 3.98 -7.43 -9.52
CA LEU A 67 5.08 -6.68 -10.14
C LEU A 67 5.87 -7.54 -11.13
N GLN A 68 6.16 -8.80 -10.79
CA GLN A 68 6.83 -9.73 -11.70
C GLN A 68 5.99 -9.99 -12.97
N ALA A 69 4.69 -10.25 -12.82
CA ALA A 69 3.78 -10.43 -13.95
C ALA A 69 3.71 -9.17 -14.84
N LEU A 70 3.68 -7.98 -14.25
CA LEU A 70 3.70 -6.71 -14.99
C LEU A 70 5.00 -6.50 -15.77
N VAL A 71 6.14 -6.88 -15.19
CA VAL A 71 7.45 -6.84 -15.87
C VAL A 71 7.50 -7.87 -17.02
N GLU A 72 6.94 -9.06 -16.81
CA GLU A 72 6.86 -10.13 -17.83
C GLU A 72 5.89 -9.81 -18.98
N GLU A 73 4.92 -8.92 -18.79
CA GLU A 73 4.08 -8.41 -19.88
C GLU A 73 4.78 -7.30 -20.70
N THR A 74 5.88 -6.71 -20.20
CA THR A 74 6.62 -5.61 -20.84
C THR A 74 7.98 -5.98 -21.51
N PRO A 75 8.29 -7.20 -22.00
CA PRO A 75 9.60 -7.48 -22.60
C PRO A 75 9.61 -7.46 -24.13
N LEU A 76 8.97 -6.49 -24.81
CA LEU A 76 9.15 -6.32 -26.27
C LEU A 76 8.76 -4.94 -26.85
N ALA A 77 9.27 -3.85 -26.29
CA ALA A 77 9.29 -2.55 -26.97
C ALA A 77 10.69 -1.95 -26.89
N ALA A 78 11.61 -2.56 -27.64
CA ALA A 78 12.90 -1.98 -28.03
C ALA A 78 12.74 -1.22 -29.35
#